data_AF-A0A8S2F6U8-F1
#
_entry.id   AF-A0A8S2F6U8-F1
#
_cell.length_a   1.000
_cell.length_b   1.000
_cell.length_c   1.000
_cell.angle_alpha   90.00
_cell.angle_beta   90.00
_cell.angle_gamma   90.00
#
_symmetry.space_group_name_H-M   'P 1'
#
loop_
_entity.id
_entity.type
_entity.pdbx_description
1 polymer ?
#
loop_
_entity_poly.entity_id
_entity_poly.type
_entity_poly.pdbx_seq_one_letter_code
_entity_poly.pdbx_strand_id
1 'polypeptide(L)'
;MDVFIDLQNVIIGGLSTFHDVFNVTCRSTEQPHNNCGICKACLVNQQLHFSKEWWSRSGDLTRRRFLLALISRIRPELLEHLAQILKPFVESKDFTYARNKFLPSSVHDRFGTSGDRCLDPSKVHEDSVIILNWFKSQDKYTQCSFLLTILQWCEYHLIFAAAMTIISIQEIDCKLKLPSL
;
A
#
# COMPACT_ATOMS: atom_id res chain seq x y z
N MET A 1 -11.56 10.15 -14.04
CA MET A 1 -10.09 10.09 -14.24
C MET A 1 -9.35 10.91 -13.18
N ASP A 2 -10.08 11.69 -12.39
CA ASP A 2 -9.53 12.67 -11.44
C ASP A 2 -8.96 12.05 -10.17
N VAL A 3 -9.51 10.91 -9.70
CA VAL A 3 -9.05 10.27 -8.45
C VAL A 3 -7.62 9.72 -8.55
N PHE A 4 -7.19 9.25 -9.73
CA PHE A 4 -5.81 8.74 -9.92
C PHE A 4 -4.80 9.88 -9.96
N ILE A 5 -5.22 11.03 -10.49
CA ILE A 5 -4.45 12.28 -10.52
C ILE A 5 -4.40 12.88 -9.11
N ASP A 6 -5.48 12.87 -8.34
CA ASP A 6 -5.48 13.28 -6.93
C ASP A 6 -4.68 12.32 -6.04
N LEU A 7 -4.68 11.01 -6.34
CA LEU A 7 -3.81 10.07 -5.64
C LEU A 7 -2.33 10.34 -5.92
N GLN A 8 -1.98 10.58 -7.18
CA GLN A 8 -0.64 11.00 -7.55
C GLN A 8 -0.31 12.37 -6.93
N ASN A 9 -1.20 13.35 -6.96
CA ASN A 9 -0.94 14.71 -6.47
C ASN A 9 -0.90 14.81 -4.94
N VAL A 10 -1.65 14.00 -4.19
CA VAL A 10 -1.59 13.96 -2.72
C VAL A 10 -0.45 13.06 -2.25
N ILE A 11 -0.11 11.99 -2.98
CA ILE A 11 1.15 11.28 -2.76
C ILE A 11 2.31 12.25 -3.02
N ILE A 12 2.38 12.90 -4.19
CA ILE A 12 3.41 13.90 -4.58
C ILE A 12 3.39 15.14 -3.66
N GLY A 13 2.23 15.56 -3.17
CA GLY A 13 2.05 16.71 -2.28
C GLY A 13 2.41 16.42 -0.82
N GLY A 14 2.01 15.27 -0.28
CA GLY A 14 2.47 14.76 1.01
C GLY A 14 3.98 14.43 1.00
N LEU A 15 4.50 14.08 -0.18
CA LEU A 15 5.92 13.85 -0.47
C LEU A 15 6.78 15.11 -0.51
N SER A 16 6.21 16.31 -0.46
CA SER A 16 7.01 17.55 -0.38
C SER A 16 7.81 17.66 0.92
N THR A 17 7.40 16.96 1.99
CA THR A 17 8.18 16.79 3.23
C THR A 17 9.22 15.66 3.17
N PHE A 18 9.22 14.89 2.08
CA PHE A 18 10.03 13.70 1.83
C PHE A 18 10.55 13.69 0.39
N HIS A 19 11.13 14.82 -0.05
CA HIS A 19 11.61 15.04 -1.42
C HIS A 19 12.67 14.01 -1.91
N ASP A 20 13.14 13.12 -1.04
CA ASP A 20 14.06 12.02 -1.32
C ASP A 20 13.40 10.61 -1.45
N VAL A 21 12.10 10.45 -1.17
CA VAL A 21 11.47 9.12 -0.99
C VAL A 21 11.06 8.41 -2.29
N PHE A 22 10.86 9.16 -3.37
CA PHE A 22 10.43 8.61 -4.67
C PHE A 22 11.50 8.63 -5.76
N ASN A 23 12.67 9.21 -5.48
CA ASN A 23 13.76 9.30 -6.44
C ASN A 23 15.04 8.66 -5.90
N VAL A 24 14.90 7.51 -5.23
CA VAL A 24 16.04 6.63 -5.02
C VAL A 24 16.34 5.99 -6.38
N THR A 25 16.99 6.74 -7.26
CA THR A 25 17.53 6.25 -8.51
C THR A 25 18.91 5.67 -8.22
N CYS A 26 19.23 4.50 -8.77
CA CYS A 26 20.60 4.01 -8.64
C CYS A 26 21.51 4.99 -9.38
N ARG A 27 22.46 5.61 -8.65
CA ARG A 27 23.46 6.53 -9.21
C ARG A 27 24.68 5.79 -9.78
N SER A 28 24.52 4.56 -10.28
CA SER A 28 25.65 3.87 -10.92
C SER A 28 25.93 4.51 -12.27
N THR A 29 27.08 5.18 -12.38
CA THR A 29 27.59 5.78 -13.62
C THR A 29 28.07 4.76 -14.67
N GLU A 30 28.11 3.46 -14.33
CA GLU A 30 28.82 2.45 -15.12
C GLU A 30 27.92 1.41 -15.82
N GLN A 31 26.59 1.53 -15.78
CA GLN A 31 25.70 0.54 -16.41
C GLN A 31 24.69 1.18 -17.39
N PRO A 32 24.43 0.53 -18.55
CA PRO A 32 23.48 1.00 -19.56
C PRO A 32 22.01 0.91 -19.10
N HIS A 33 21.76 0.19 -18.01
CA HIS A 33 20.48 0.14 -17.32
C HIS A 33 20.73 0.67 -15.90
N ASN A 34 19.97 1.67 -15.45
CA ASN A 34 20.14 2.35 -14.14
C ASN A 34 19.84 1.43 -12.93
N ASN A 35 20.41 0.22 -12.87
CA ASN A 35 20.16 -0.81 -11.87
C ASN A 35 21.45 -1.53 -11.47
N CYS A 36 22.10 -1.03 -10.44
CA CYS A 36 23.29 -1.66 -9.86
C CYS A 36 23.03 -2.98 -9.11
N GLY A 37 21.77 -3.37 -8.83
CA GLY A 37 21.43 -4.62 -8.14
C GLY A 37 21.77 -4.69 -6.65
N ILE A 38 22.59 -3.78 -6.13
CA ILE A 38 23.09 -3.80 -4.74
C ILE A 38 22.58 -2.62 -3.90
N CYS A 39 22.25 -1.49 -4.54
CA CYS A 39 21.80 -0.34 -3.78
C CYS A 39 20.37 -0.54 -3.28
N LYS A 40 20.02 0.22 -2.24
CA LYS A 40 18.71 0.17 -1.59
C LYS A 40 17.55 0.38 -2.57
N ALA A 41 17.70 1.29 -3.54
CA ALA A 41 16.70 1.47 -4.61
C ALA A 41 16.49 0.20 -5.45
N CYS A 42 17.59 -0.41 -5.88
CA CYS A 42 17.56 -1.60 -6.73
C CYS A 42 16.93 -2.78 -6.00
N LEU A 43 17.26 -2.96 -4.72
CA LEU A 43 16.66 -4.00 -3.89
C LEU A 43 15.16 -3.77 -3.70
N VAL A 44 14.71 -2.54 -3.45
CA VAL A 44 13.28 -2.20 -3.35
C VAL A 44 12.57 -2.42 -4.69
N ASN A 45 13.16 -1.96 -5.80
CA ASN A 45 12.60 -2.16 -7.14
C ASN A 45 12.51 -3.64 -7.50
N GLN A 46 13.51 -4.45 -7.14
CA GLN A 46 13.45 -5.89 -7.34
C GLN A 46 12.25 -6.51 -6.63
N GLN A 47 12.02 -6.14 -5.37
CA GLN A 47 10.86 -6.62 -4.61
C GLN A 47 9.54 -6.11 -5.16
N LEU A 48 9.50 -4.87 -5.66
CA LEU A 48 8.34 -4.32 -6.34
C LEU A 48 8.05 -5.06 -7.64
N HIS A 49 9.05 -5.31 -8.48
CA HIS A 49 8.89 -6.08 -9.72
C HIS A 49 8.39 -7.49 -9.43
N PHE A 50 9.01 -8.18 -8.47
CA PHE A 50 8.57 -9.50 -8.00
C PHE A 50 7.12 -9.46 -7.50
N SER A 51 6.75 -8.45 -6.70
CA SER A 51 5.38 -8.26 -6.22
C SER A 51 4.38 -8.03 -7.35
N LYS A 52 4.77 -7.23 -8.36
CA LYS A 52 3.90 -6.82 -9.47
C LYS A 52 3.49 -8.00 -10.36
N GLU A 53 4.37 -8.99 -10.53
CA GLU A 53 4.12 -10.18 -11.35
C GLU A 53 2.89 -10.96 -10.86
N TRP A 54 2.83 -11.29 -9.58
CA TRP A 54 1.69 -12.00 -9.01
C TRP A 54 0.52 -11.06 -8.67
N TRP A 55 0.77 -9.80 -8.30
CA TRP A 55 -0.27 -8.82 -7.98
C TRP A 55 -1.26 -8.60 -9.12
N SER A 56 -0.77 -8.49 -10.36
CA SER A 56 -1.61 -8.28 -11.53
C SER A 56 -2.56 -9.45 -11.81
N ARG A 57 -2.19 -10.67 -11.36
CA ARG A 57 -2.91 -11.92 -11.60
C ARG A 57 -3.76 -12.37 -10.41
N SER A 58 -3.54 -11.79 -9.23
CA SER A 58 -4.29 -12.09 -8.01
C SER A 58 -5.63 -11.39 -7.97
N GLY A 59 -6.63 -12.03 -7.40
CA GLY A 59 -7.94 -11.49 -7.09
C GLY A 59 -7.93 -10.55 -5.89
N ASP A 60 -9.03 -9.80 -5.74
CA ASP A 60 -9.11 -8.70 -4.78
C ASP A 60 -9.02 -9.17 -3.32
N LEU A 61 -9.48 -10.39 -3.03
CA LEU A 61 -9.37 -10.98 -1.69
C LEU A 61 -7.90 -11.17 -1.29
N THR A 62 -7.09 -11.66 -2.21
CA THR A 62 -5.66 -11.94 -1.99
C THR A 62 -4.88 -10.64 -1.86
N ARG A 63 -5.14 -9.67 -2.75
CA ARG A 63 -4.58 -8.30 -2.65
C ARG A 63 -4.94 -7.64 -1.32
N ARG A 64 -6.20 -7.72 -0.90
CA ARG A 64 -6.67 -7.16 0.38
C ARG A 64 -5.96 -7.81 1.57
N ARG A 65 -5.88 -9.14 1.61
CA ARG A 65 -5.18 -9.87 2.68
C ARG A 65 -3.70 -9.45 2.76
N PHE A 66 -3.05 -9.32 1.61
CA PHE A 66 -1.67 -8.87 1.54
C PHE A 66 -1.48 -7.44 2.06
N LEU A 67 -2.34 -6.50 1.66
CA LEU A 67 -2.31 -5.12 2.17
C LEU A 67 -2.49 -5.06 3.69
N LEU A 68 -3.47 -5.80 4.22
CA LEU A 68 -3.69 -5.87 5.66
C LEU A 68 -2.48 -6.45 6.39
N ALA A 69 -1.83 -7.47 5.80
CA ALA A 69 -0.63 -8.07 6.35
C ALA A 69 0.60 -7.13 6.31
N LEU A 70 0.70 -6.25 5.31
CA LEU A 70 1.71 -5.19 5.26
C LEU A 70 1.47 -4.14 6.35
N ILE A 71 0.22 -3.65 6.44
CA ILE A 71 -0.18 -2.64 7.44
C ILE A 71 0.06 -3.17 8.85
N SER A 72 -0.26 -4.43 9.13
CA SER A 72 -0.03 -5.03 10.45
C SER A 72 1.44 -5.20 10.82
N ARG A 73 2.36 -5.09 9.85
CA ARG A 73 3.82 -5.24 10.04
C ARG A 73 4.56 -3.91 9.93
N ILE A 74 3.84 -2.82 9.73
CA ILE A 74 4.43 -1.51 9.62
C ILE A 74 4.85 -0.99 10.99
N ARG A 75 5.87 -0.15 11.01
CA ARG A 75 6.32 0.53 12.21
C ARG A 75 5.26 1.50 12.74
N PRO A 76 5.01 1.54 14.07
CA PRO A 76 3.99 2.41 14.65
C PRO A 76 4.28 3.90 14.43
N GLU A 77 5.56 4.29 14.35
CA GLU A 77 5.95 5.67 14.07
C GLU A 77 5.56 6.13 12.65
N LEU A 78 5.38 5.18 11.74
CA LEU A 78 4.99 5.46 10.35
C LEU A 78 3.46 5.50 10.18
N LEU A 79 2.70 4.84 11.05
CA LEU A 79 1.24 4.78 10.98
C LEU A 79 0.61 6.18 11.05
N GLU A 80 1.09 7.03 11.96
CA GLU A 80 0.57 8.39 12.11
C GLU A 80 0.77 9.21 10.84
N HIS A 81 1.95 9.13 10.25
CA HIS A 81 2.26 9.88 9.03
C HIS A 81 1.43 9.37 7.83
N LEU A 82 1.29 8.05 7.69
CA LEU A 82 0.44 7.48 6.65
C LEU A 82 -1.03 7.81 6.87
N ALA A 83 -1.51 7.82 8.11
CA ALA A 83 -2.87 8.25 8.43
C ALA A 83 -3.08 9.72 8.02
N GLN A 84 -2.13 10.61 8.29
CA GLN A 84 -2.21 12.01 7.85
C GLN A 84 -2.25 12.16 6.33
N ILE A 85 -1.45 11.37 5.59
CA ILE A 85 -1.48 11.37 4.12
C ILE A 85 -2.79 10.80 3.59
N LEU A 86 -3.31 9.74 4.22
CA LEU A 86 -4.49 8.99 3.74
C LEU A 86 -5.83 9.56 4.24
N LYS A 87 -5.84 10.40 5.28
CA LYS A 87 -7.05 10.99 5.84
C LYS A 87 -7.82 11.89 4.86
N PRO A 88 -7.17 12.80 4.09
CA PRO A 88 -7.86 13.60 3.08
C PRO A 88 -8.55 12.75 2.02
N PHE A 89 -8.01 11.57 1.72
CA PHE A 89 -8.63 10.62 0.81
C PHE A 89 -9.95 10.13 1.41
N VAL A 90 -9.93 9.54 2.61
CA VAL A 90 -11.15 9.01 3.25
C VAL A 90 -12.25 10.07 3.43
N GLU A 91 -11.86 11.32 3.66
CA GLU A 91 -12.78 12.44 3.90
C GLU A 91 -13.31 13.11 2.62
N SER A 92 -12.73 12.85 1.44
CA SER A 92 -13.15 13.53 0.21
C SER A 92 -14.47 13.01 -0.34
N LYS A 93 -15.23 13.88 -1.01
CA LYS A 93 -16.59 13.61 -1.52
C LYS A 93 -16.63 12.43 -2.50
N ASP A 94 -15.55 12.24 -3.27
CA ASP A 94 -15.40 11.11 -4.20
C ASP A 94 -15.37 9.75 -3.49
N PHE A 95 -15.07 9.75 -2.19
CA PHE A 95 -15.01 8.53 -1.39
C PHE A 95 -16.39 8.08 -0.89
N THR A 96 -17.34 9.00 -0.76
CA THR A 96 -18.72 8.64 -0.47
C THR A 96 -19.36 7.88 -1.64
N TYR A 97 -19.04 8.26 -2.88
CA TYR A 97 -19.54 7.59 -4.08
C TYR A 97 -19.04 6.14 -4.17
N ALA A 98 -17.74 5.94 -3.96
CA ALA A 98 -17.19 4.61 -4.00
C ALA A 98 -17.53 3.76 -2.76
N ARG A 99 -17.69 4.37 -1.58
CA ARG A 99 -18.31 3.69 -0.41
C ARG A 99 -19.69 3.15 -0.77
N ASN A 100 -20.53 3.93 -1.46
CA ASN A 100 -21.87 3.48 -1.87
C ASN A 100 -21.83 2.42 -2.98
N LYS A 101 -20.84 2.48 -3.88
CA LYS A 101 -20.65 1.48 -4.93
C LYS A 101 -20.17 0.14 -4.36
N PHE A 102 -19.28 0.14 -3.37
CA PHE A 102 -18.60 -1.06 -2.87
C PHE A 102 -19.11 -1.58 -1.52
N LEU A 103 -19.84 -0.79 -0.73
CA LEU A 103 -20.80 -1.26 0.28
C LEU A 103 -22.22 -1.10 -0.27
N PRO A 104 -22.61 -1.94 -1.23
CA PRO A 104 -23.99 -1.92 -1.70
C PRO A 104 -24.92 -2.25 -0.54
N SER A 105 -26.04 -1.54 -0.47
CA SER A 105 -27.13 -1.80 0.48
C SER A 105 -27.78 -3.18 0.26
N SER A 106 -27.50 -3.83 -0.88
CA SER A 106 -27.96 -5.16 -1.24
C SER A 106 -26.81 -6.17 -1.32
N VAL A 107 -27.04 -7.36 -0.78
CA VAL A 107 -26.14 -8.54 -0.86
C VAL A 107 -25.83 -8.93 -2.31
N HIS A 108 -26.73 -8.63 -3.24
CA HIS A 108 -26.66 -9.04 -4.65
C HIS A 108 -25.89 -8.06 -5.54
N ASP A 109 -25.71 -6.81 -5.09
CA ASP A 109 -24.90 -5.79 -5.77
C ASP A 109 -23.42 -5.85 -5.36
N ARG A 110 -23.05 -6.82 -4.50
CA ARG A 110 -21.65 -7.02 -4.13
C ARG A 110 -20.87 -7.43 -5.37
N PHE A 111 -19.82 -6.67 -5.69
CA PHE A 111 -18.82 -7.07 -6.66
C PHE A 111 -18.42 -8.52 -6.38
N GLY A 112 -18.66 -9.39 -7.35
CA GLY A 112 -18.25 -10.78 -7.27
C GLY A 112 -16.75 -10.82 -7.03
N THR A 113 -16.33 -11.55 -5.99
CA THR A 113 -14.90 -11.76 -5.72
C THR A 113 -14.24 -12.30 -6.99
N SER A 114 -13.39 -11.49 -7.62
CA SER A 114 -12.50 -11.98 -8.65
C SER A 114 -11.65 -13.10 -8.02
N GLY A 115 -11.87 -14.34 -8.43
CA GLY A 115 -11.13 -15.48 -7.89
C GLY A 115 -9.72 -15.50 -8.47
N ASP A 116 -8.76 -16.05 -7.73
CA ASP A 116 -7.37 -16.30 -8.16
C ASP A 116 -7.29 -17.39 -9.26
N ARG A 117 -8.17 -17.37 -10.26
CA ARG A 117 -8.41 -18.47 -11.21
C ARG A 117 -7.19 -18.81 -12.09
N CYS A 118 -6.13 -18.00 -12.07
CA CYS A 118 -4.94 -18.14 -12.89
C CYS A 118 -3.63 -18.20 -12.07
N LEU A 119 -3.70 -18.32 -10.74
CA LEU A 119 -2.53 -18.45 -9.88
C LEU A 119 -2.66 -19.68 -8.98
N ASP A 120 -1.54 -20.35 -8.75
CA ASP A 120 -1.46 -21.36 -7.69
C ASP A 120 -1.54 -20.64 -6.33
N PRO A 121 -2.60 -20.84 -5.53
CA PRO A 121 -2.79 -20.13 -4.27
C PRO A 121 -1.67 -20.42 -3.26
N SER A 122 -1.05 -21.61 -3.31
CA SER A 122 0.08 -21.95 -2.45
C SER A 122 1.31 -21.14 -2.82
N LYS A 123 1.61 -21.04 -4.11
CA LYS A 123 2.74 -20.25 -4.60
C LYS A 123 2.58 -18.76 -4.29
N VAL A 124 1.39 -18.20 -4.51
CA VAL A 124 1.11 -16.80 -4.16
C VAL A 124 1.26 -16.55 -2.67
N HIS A 125 0.83 -17.50 -1.85
CA HIS A 125 1.02 -17.41 -0.41
C HIS A 125 2.51 -17.40 -0.04
N GLU A 126 3.31 -18.31 -0.58
CA GLU A 126 4.76 -18.36 -0.37
C GLU A 126 5.45 -17.06 -0.82
N ASP A 127 5.18 -16.60 -2.04
CA ASP A 127 5.71 -15.36 -2.59
C ASP A 127 5.34 -14.16 -1.70
N SER A 128 4.08 -14.12 -1.23
CA SER A 128 3.61 -13.07 -0.33
C SER A 128 4.33 -13.10 1.02
N VAL A 129 4.59 -14.28 1.59
CA VAL A 129 5.29 -14.44 2.87
C VAL A 129 6.74 -13.99 2.76
N ILE A 130 7.42 -14.31 1.66
CA ILE A 130 8.79 -13.86 1.38
C ILE A 130 8.85 -12.32 1.42
N ILE A 131 7.94 -11.66 0.70
CA ILE A 131 7.89 -10.18 0.64
C ILE A 131 7.54 -9.61 2.02
N LEU A 132 6.59 -10.20 2.74
CA LEU A 132 6.19 -9.73 4.08
C LEU A 132 7.33 -9.83 5.09
N ASN A 133 8.12 -10.91 5.02
CA ASN A 133 9.29 -11.11 5.88
C ASN A 133 10.40 -10.10 5.54
N TRP A 134 10.68 -9.91 4.25
CA TRP A 134 11.61 -8.88 3.80
C TRP A 134 11.16 -7.49 4.25
N PHE A 135 9.88 -7.15 4.06
CA PHE A 135 9.30 -5.86 4.42
C PHE A 135 9.47 -5.56 5.92
N LYS A 136 9.24 -6.57 6.77
CA LYS A 136 9.41 -6.45 8.23
C LYS A 136 10.85 -6.07 8.63
N SER A 137 11.86 -6.55 7.90
CA SER A 137 13.27 -6.26 8.21
C SER A 137 13.76 -4.91 7.67
N GLN A 138 13.00 -4.24 6.79
CA GLN A 138 13.43 -2.98 6.19
C GLN A 138 13.26 -1.78 7.10
N ASP A 139 14.03 -0.71 6.88
CA ASP A 139 13.93 0.56 7.60
C ASP A 139 12.64 1.35 7.24
N LYS A 140 12.37 2.42 8.00
CA LYS A 140 11.11 3.17 7.93
C LYS A 140 10.87 3.78 6.53
N TYR A 141 11.92 4.26 5.88
CA TYR A 141 11.80 4.90 4.57
C TYR A 141 11.43 3.88 3.51
N THR A 142 12.11 2.72 3.52
CA THR A 142 11.81 1.63 2.60
C THR A 142 10.40 1.09 2.78
N GLN A 143 9.95 0.91 4.02
CA GLN A 143 8.58 0.46 4.30
C GLN A 143 7.55 1.45 3.77
N CYS A 144 7.78 2.75 3.95
CA CYS A 144 6.91 3.80 3.43
C CYS A 144 6.87 3.80 1.89
N SER A 145 8.04 3.88 1.24
CA SER A 145 8.14 3.88 -0.23
C SER A 145 7.48 2.64 -0.84
N PHE A 146 7.73 1.46 -0.27
CA PHE A 146 7.17 0.22 -0.76
C PHE A 146 5.65 0.21 -0.63
N LEU A 147 5.12 0.51 0.57
CA LEU A 147 3.67 0.52 0.81
C LEU A 147 2.94 1.53 -0.07
N LEU A 148 3.45 2.76 -0.19
CA LEU A 148 2.85 3.78 -1.04
C LEU A 148 2.87 3.35 -2.52
N THR A 149 3.92 2.68 -2.98
CA THR A 149 3.99 2.15 -4.35
C THR A 149 2.99 1.03 -4.60
N ILE A 150 2.82 0.11 -3.63
CA ILE A 150 1.77 -0.92 -3.73
C ILE A 150 0.38 -0.26 -3.77
N LEU A 151 0.14 0.76 -2.95
CA LEU A 151 -1.12 1.52 -2.95
C LEU A 151 -1.39 2.21 -4.29
N GLN A 152 -0.36 2.62 -5.04
CA GLN A 152 -0.54 3.17 -6.39
C GLN A 152 -1.02 2.12 -7.42
N TRP A 153 -0.78 0.83 -7.19
CA TRP A 153 -1.29 -0.25 -8.06
C TRP A 153 -2.68 -0.72 -7.65
N CYS A 154 -3.16 -0.25 -6.50
CA CYS A 154 -4.44 -0.67 -5.96
C CYS A 154 -5.59 0.03 -6.67
N GLU A 155 -6.66 -0.71 -6.90
CA GLU A 155 -7.94 -0.08 -7.18
C GLU A 155 -8.41 0.70 -5.95
N TYR A 156 -9.24 1.70 -6.22
CA TYR A 156 -9.78 2.61 -5.22
C TYR A 156 -10.32 1.90 -3.96
N HIS A 157 -11.03 0.76 -4.13
CA HIS A 157 -11.66 0.06 -3.01
C HIS A 157 -10.65 -0.58 -2.04
N LEU A 158 -9.50 -1.02 -2.56
CA LEU A 158 -8.39 -1.55 -1.75
C LEU A 158 -7.68 -0.43 -0.99
N ILE A 159 -7.50 0.73 -1.63
CA ILE A 159 -6.93 1.92 -1.00
C ILE A 159 -7.82 2.36 0.16
N PHE A 160 -9.14 2.42 -0.06
CA PHE A 160 -10.10 2.76 0.99
C PHE A 160 -10.03 1.79 2.17
N ALA A 161 -10.02 0.47 1.90
CA ALA A 161 -9.91 -0.52 2.96
C ALA A 161 -8.60 -0.37 3.75
N ALA A 162 -7.48 -0.13 3.07
CA ALA A 162 -6.18 0.10 3.69
C ALA A 162 -6.17 1.38 4.56
N ALA A 163 -6.65 2.50 4.02
CA ALA A 163 -6.72 3.78 4.72
C ALA A 163 -7.60 3.70 5.98
N MET A 164 -8.79 3.10 5.86
CA MET A 164 -9.67 2.87 7.00
C MET A 164 -8.98 2.05 8.09
N THR A 165 -8.28 0.97 7.73
CA THR A 165 -7.55 0.17 8.74
C THR A 165 -6.42 0.93 9.41
N ILE A 166 -5.65 1.73 8.67
CA ILE A 166 -4.56 2.55 9.23
C ILE A 166 -5.12 3.56 10.23
N ILE A 167 -6.20 4.28 9.87
CA ILE A 167 -6.85 5.26 10.73
C ILE A 167 -7.44 4.58 11.97
N SER A 168 -8.12 3.45 11.81
CA SER A 168 -8.69 2.70 12.95
C SER A 168 -7.61 2.20 13.92
N ILE A 169 -6.46 1.70 13.41
CA ILE A 169 -5.34 1.30 14.27
C ILE A 169 -4.79 2.51 15.03
N GLN A 170 -4.62 3.65 14.35
CA GLN A 170 -4.16 4.88 15.00
C GLN A 170 -5.12 5.35 16.11
N GLU A 171 -6.43 5.30 15.87
CA GLU A 171 -7.43 5.67 16.87
C GLU A 171 -7.39 4.77 18.11
N ILE A 172 -7.15 3.47 17.92
CA ILE A 172 -6.99 2.51 19.02
C ILE A 172 -5.71 2.82 19.79
N ASP A 173 -4.58 3.02 19.11
CA ASP A 173 -3.31 3.39 19.74
C ASP A 173 -3.41 4.71 20.50
N CYS A 174 -4.16 5.69 20.00
CA CYS A 174 -4.42 6.96 20.67
C CYS A 174 -5.25 6.76 21.95
N LYS A 175 -6.28 5.91 21.90
CA LYS A 175 -7.12 5.58 23.07
C LYS A 175 -6.35 4.83 24.16
N LEU A 176 -5.38 3.99 23.78
CA LEU A 176 -4.53 3.25 24.72
C LEU A 176 -3.45 4.12 25.38
N LYS A 177 -3.08 5.26 24.77
CA LYS A 177 -2.09 6.21 25.30
C LYS A 177 -2.67 7.25 26.27
N LEU A 178 -3.98 7.25 26.52
CA LEU A 178 -4.58 8.10 27.55
C LEU A 178 -4.14 7.60 28.94
N PRO A 179 -3.44 8.41 29.75
CA PRO A 179 -3.27 8.08 31.16
C PRO A 179 -4.66 8.10 31.79
N SER A 180 -5.03 6.99 32.43
CA SER A 180 -6.17 6.92 33.34
C SER A 180 -6.10 8.09 34.33
N LEU A 181 -7.10 8.97 34.28
CA LEU A 181 -7.39 9.99 35.28
C LEU A 181 -7.53 9.38 36.68
#